data_AF-A0AAP4QZ08-F1
#
_entry.id   AF-A0AAP4QZ08-F1
#
_cell.length_a   1.000
_cell.length_b   1.000
_cell.length_c   1.000
_cell.angle_alpha   90.00
_cell.angle_beta   90.00
_cell.angle_gamma   90.00
#
_symmetry.space_group_name_H-M   'P 1'
#
loop_
_entity.id
_entity.type
_entity.pdbx_description
1 polymer ?
#
loop_
_entity_poly.entity_id
_entity_poly.type
_entity_poly.pdbx_seq_one_letter_code
_entity_poly.pdbx_strand_id
1 'polypeptide(L)'
;MKSQSKATAVSPAITKGGDMFDLPIGLRTRLTRATLLTAGMMFWAAIPRIGACACPGATNDGIPIVSGFPADIPGGASCATLTDAAQFAWKEFIALNWPAVARIDNAQPRDTADPSQLFGNPGFTGPLVWHTFRGKVEIFPGQGEPPGYNANESDDYGYDARPAYNYKIPITAYRGIAYGPTPWINLDENSQIGLNQIYAGILSPNVKSDDAQILFMAKANRKEYAYVAANQLLGGVSDKRVAGIFEATAKYISDHGDDPLPPCSGLICLPYGSVEVKAAWRRLTASERASGRFYTTRVRYYVKGDGADTKTYYVDDDFGLIGLHIIQKTSSAPYFIYATFEQADNILDAAGKPVEDMDGKYIANPIPPIPLYPNIVSKNAQPGTLQQFSYSPKNFSSPPGARLYYQNTAQTGLVDGGPIIVNRRINQIPDEIIAVNKSAHDAISMYSQKNFGAKNSVWSYYKLVNVQSKPLTGKKPGIDYSNEDRSVQSTYYQSNGVIETDYNLQKFSGTFVNFDKFSFRITDFSDGTKNQFNNVTYNHDSVNMGGCMGCHGNAQKAGTGFSFILLHGSVPMPDQAGQPVTKEQIARFTKYFSK
;
A
#
# COMPACT_ATOMS: atom_id res chain seq x y z
N MET A 1 -47.09 -39.60 52.87
CA MET A 1 -48.40 -39.95 52.27
C MET A 1 -48.33 -39.78 50.75
N LYS A 2 -49.19 -40.49 50.01
CA LYS A 2 -49.44 -40.55 48.53
C LYS A 2 -48.98 -39.35 47.66
N SER A 3 -48.62 -39.47 46.37
CA SER A 3 -48.25 -40.62 45.49
C SER A 3 -47.86 -40.15 44.05
N GLN A 4 -46.78 -40.72 43.45
CA GLN A 4 -46.57 -41.21 42.05
C GLN A 4 -47.14 -40.45 40.79
N SER A 5 -46.56 -40.47 39.57
CA SER A 5 -45.27 -40.98 39.02
C SER A 5 -45.01 -40.61 37.52
N LYS A 6 -43.72 -40.52 37.13
CA LYS A 6 -43.03 -40.92 35.85
C LYS A 6 -43.57 -40.63 34.41
N ALA A 7 -42.82 -39.78 33.69
CA ALA A 7 -41.91 -40.05 32.53
C ALA A 7 -42.35 -40.42 31.07
N THR A 8 -41.74 -39.66 30.11
CA THR A 8 -41.17 -40.01 28.76
C THR A 8 -41.99 -40.28 27.47
N ALA A 9 -41.95 -39.28 26.56
CA ALA A 9 -41.35 -39.28 25.19
C ALA A 9 -42.05 -39.82 23.89
N VAL A 10 -41.61 -39.21 22.76
CA VAL A 10 -41.67 -39.61 21.31
C VAL A 10 -42.84 -39.10 20.42
N SER A 11 -42.52 -38.81 19.14
CA SER A 11 -43.35 -38.26 18.02
C SER A 11 -43.38 -39.26 16.83
N PRO A 12 -44.38 -39.30 15.90
CA PRO A 12 -44.27 -38.59 14.60
C PRO A 12 -45.60 -38.31 13.79
N ALA A 13 -45.51 -37.70 12.59
CA ALA A 13 -46.35 -37.91 11.36
C ALA A 13 -47.87 -37.50 11.31
N ILE A 14 -48.56 -37.35 10.13
CA ILE A 14 -48.27 -36.70 8.81
C ILE A 14 -49.55 -36.57 7.90
N THR A 15 -49.58 -35.60 6.93
CA THR A 15 -50.45 -35.44 5.70
C THR A 15 -51.99 -35.17 5.68
N LYS A 16 -52.34 -34.09 4.93
CA LYS A 16 -53.27 -33.89 3.77
C LYS A 16 -54.81 -34.16 3.75
N GLY A 17 -55.50 -33.27 3.01
CA GLY A 17 -56.81 -33.44 2.32
C GLY A 17 -57.76 -32.24 2.59
N GLY A 18 -58.52 -31.64 1.65
CA GLY A 18 -58.72 -31.82 0.20
C GLY A 18 -59.62 -30.69 -0.39
N ASP A 19 -59.97 -30.77 -1.68
CA ASP A 19 -60.76 -29.79 -2.48
C ASP A 19 -62.27 -29.74 -2.09
N MET A 20 -63.26 -29.07 -2.73
CA MET A 20 -63.46 -28.48 -4.07
C MET A 20 -64.81 -27.69 -4.07
N PHE A 21 -65.02 -26.69 -4.94
CA PHE A 21 -66.36 -26.29 -5.44
C PHE A 21 -66.26 -25.57 -6.81
N ASP A 22 -67.35 -25.58 -7.59
CA ASP A 22 -67.33 -25.62 -9.06
C ASP A 22 -68.43 -24.72 -9.72
N LEU A 23 -68.43 -24.64 -11.07
CA LEU A 23 -69.47 -24.13 -12.01
C LEU A 23 -69.57 -22.59 -12.28
N PRO A 24 -70.12 -22.13 -13.45
CA PRO A 24 -70.18 -22.74 -14.79
C PRO A 24 -69.90 -21.77 -15.99
N ILE A 25 -70.24 -22.22 -17.22
CA ILE A 25 -69.79 -21.75 -18.56
C ILE A 25 -70.90 -21.07 -19.40
N GLY A 26 -70.52 -20.16 -20.33
CA GLY A 26 -71.21 -19.92 -21.61
C GLY A 26 -71.02 -18.50 -22.21
N LEU A 27 -71.04 -18.24 -23.53
CA LEU A 27 -70.96 -19.05 -24.77
C LEU A 27 -70.74 -18.09 -25.99
N ARG A 28 -70.30 -18.62 -27.15
CA ARG A 28 -70.26 -18.02 -28.54
C ARG A 28 -68.96 -17.24 -28.89
N THR A 29 -68.38 -17.33 -30.09
CA THR A 29 -68.68 -18.15 -31.31
C THR A 29 -67.40 -18.45 -32.12
N ARG A 30 -67.47 -19.41 -33.06
CA ARG A 30 -66.32 -19.99 -33.79
C ARG A 30 -65.87 -19.18 -35.03
N LEU A 31 -64.56 -19.20 -35.31
CA LEU A 31 -64.00 -19.59 -36.62
C LEU A 31 -62.49 -19.88 -36.49
N THR A 32 -62.04 -21.03 -37.00
CA THR A 32 -60.66 -21.53 -36.84
C THR A 32 -60.11 -22.17 -38.11
N ARG A 33 -58.95 -21.68 -38.56
CA ARG A 33 -57.81 -22.38 -39.21
C ARG A 33 -56.79 -21.29 -39.62
N ALA A 34 -55.64 -21.16 -38.95
CA ALA A 34 -54.41 -21.95 -39.14
C ALA A 34 -53.58 -21.41 -40.35
N THR A 35 -52.32 -20.95 -40.25
CA THR A 35 -51.34 -20.93 -39.12
C THR A 35 -50.22 -19.89 -39.41
N LEU A 36 -49.37 -19.62 -38.40
CA LEU A 36 -48.00 -19.05 -38.42
C LEU A 36 -47.80 -17.52 -38.27
N LEU A 37 -46.83 -17.21 -37.39
CA LEU A 37 -45.99 -16.02 -37.32
C LEU A 37 -46.67 -14.65 -37.13
N THR A 38 -46.92 -14.28 -35.88
CA THR A 38 -46.24 -13.14 -35.21
C THR A 38 -46.80 -12.91 -33.80
N ALA A 39 -45.95 -13.10 -32.79
CA ALA A 39 -46.09 -12.52 -31.46
C ALA A 39 -44.67 -12.18 -31.00
N GLY A 40 -44.40 -11.06 -30.33
CA GLY A 40 -45.26 -9.95 -29.92
C GLY A 40 -44.38 -9.04 -29.06
N MET A 41 -44.25 -7.77 -29.41
CA MET A 41 -43.33 -6.86 -28.71
C MET A 41 -43.80 -6.52 -27.29
N MET A 42 -42.87 -6.01 -26.47
CA MET A 42 -43.08 -5.39 -25.14
C MET A 42 -43.47 -6.40 -24.04
N PHE A 43 -42.54 -6.91 -23.25
CA PHE A 43 -41.82 -6.13 -22.22
C PHE A 43 -40.30 -6.35 -22.24
N TRP A 44 -39.56 -5.42 -22.84
CA TRP A 44 -38.17 -5.22 -22.45
C TRP A 44 -38.17 -4.41 -21.16
N ALA A 45 -37.92 -5.07 -20.03
CA ALA A 45 -37.45 -4.36 -18.86
C ALA A 45 -36.13 -3.68 -19.26
N ALA A 46 -36.09 -2.35 -19.15
CA ALA A 46 -34.88 -1.59 -19.41
C ALA A 46 -33.86 -1.89 -18.31
N ILE A 47 -33.08 -2.95 -18.50
CA ILE A 47 -31.76 -3.05 -17.87
C ILE A 47 -31.04 -1.76 -18.31
N PRO A 48 -30.58 -0.91 -17.38
CA PRO A 48 -29.74 0.20 -17.77
C PRO A 48 -28.46 -0.43 -18.32
N ARG A 49 -28.35 -0.48 -19.66
CA ARG A 49 -27.03 -0.48 -20.28
C ARG A 49 -26.33 0.73 -19.68
N ILE A 50 -25.27 0.47 -18.93
CA ILE A 50 -24.38 1.53 -18.44
C ILE A 50 -23.93 2.24 -19.71
N GLY A 51 -24.55 3.39 -19.98
CA GLY A 51 -24.16 4.23 -21.11
C GLY A 51 -22.69 4.55 -20.92
N ALA A 52 -21.92 4.58 -22.00
CA ALA A 52 -20.54 5.03 -21.94
C ALA A 52 -20.54 6.39 -21.24
N CYS A 53 -20.08 6.41 -19.98
CA CYS A 53 -20.02 7.63 -19.20
C CYS A 53 -19.08 8.53 -19.99
N ALA A 54 -19.59 9.68 -20.46
CA ALA A 54 -18.74 10.61 -21.18
C ALA A 54 -17.70 11.11 -20.18
N CYS A 55 -16.49 10.52 -20.22
CA CYS A 55 -15.42 10.90 -19.33
C CYS A 55 -15.21 12.41 -19.50
N PRO A 56 -15.39 13.22 -18.44
CA PRO A 56 -15.15 14.65 -18.54
C PRO A 56 -13.70 14.87 -18.98
N GLY A 57 -13.48 15.88 -19.81
CA GLY A 57 -12.11 16.27 -20.17
C GLY A 57 -11.33 16.67 -18.92
N ALA A 58 -10.03 16.39 -18.90
CA ALA A 58 -9.15 16.61 -17.75
C ALA A 58 -9.34 18.02 -17.15
N THR A 59 -9.63 18.09 -15.85
CA THR A 59 -9.91 19.36 -15.17
C THR A 59 -8.64 19.88 -14.50
N ASN A 60 -8.12 21.02 -14.96
CA ASN A 60 -7.02 21.68 -14.26
C ASN A 60 -7.58 22.61 -13.16
N ASP A 61 -8.21 22.01 -12.15
CA ASP A 61 -8.84 22.72 -11.03
C ASP A 61 -7.83 23.31 -10.03
N GLY A 62 -6.53 23.16 -10.33
CA GLY A 62 -5.43 23.49 -9.42
C GLY A 62 -5.35 22.55 -8.20
N ILE A 63 -4.43 22.88 -7.30
CA ILE A 63 -4.19 22.10 -6.08
C ILE A 63 -4.52 23.00 -4.87
N PRO A 64 -5.73 22.87 -4.30
CA PRO A 64 -6.14 23.67 -3.16
C PRO A 64 -5.40 23.21 -1.90
N ILE A 65 -4.83 24.16 -1.14
CA ILE A 65 -4.20 23.87 0.14
C ILE A 65 -5.27 23.86 1.24
N VAL A 66 -5.91 22.71 1.43
CA VAL A 66 -7.02 22.49 2.38
C VAL A 66 -6.84 21.18 3.14
N SER A 67 -7.45 21.08 4.33
CA SER A 67 -7.38 19.90 5.20
C SER A 67 -8.33 18.75 4.83
N GLY A 68 -9.24 18.98 3.89
CA GLY A 68 -10.24 17.99 3.48
C GLY A 68 -9.62 16.85 2.68
N PHE A 69 -9.62 15.64 3.25
CA PHE A 69 -9.16 14.43 2.56
C PHE A 69 -10.12 14.05 1.41
N PRO A 70 -9.64 13.86 0.17
CA PRO A 70 -10.51 13.65 -0.98
C PRO A 70 -11.13 12.24 -0.96
N ALA A 71 -12.42 12.13 -1.26
CA ALA A 71 -13.14 10.84 -1.21
C ALA A 71 -12.91 9.96 -2.45
N ASP A 72 -12.78 10.58 -3.63
CA ASP A 72 -12.56 9.91 -4.91
C ASP A 72 -11.98 10.89 -5.96
N ILE A 73 -11.47 10.39 -7.09
CA ILE A 73 -11.05 11.23 -8.22
C ILE A 73 -12.30 11.84 -8.88
N PRO A 74 -12.33 13.16 -9.21
CA PRO A 74 -13.42 13.77 -9.96
C PRO A 74 -13.69 13.02 -11.29
N GLY A 75 -14.96 12.67 -11.55
CA GLY A 75 -15.35 11.86 -12.71
C GLY A 75 -15.06 10.35 -12.60
N GLY A 76 -14.38 9.91 -11.53
CA GLY A 76 -14.09 8.51 -11.25
C GLY A 76 -12.77 8.01 -11.85
N ALA A 77 -12.10 7.13 -11.10
CA ALA A 77 -10.76 6.65 -11.36
C ALA A 77 -10.60 5.91 -12.70
N SER A 78 -11.64 5.22 -13.18
CA SER A 78 -11.65 4.57 -14.50
C SER A 78 -11.54 5.56 -15.67
N CYS A 79 -12.20 6.72 -15.56
CA CYS A 79 -12.14 7.80 -16.54
C CYS A 79 -10.91 8.70 -16.37
N ALA A 80 -10.30 8.76 -15.18
CA ALA A 80 -9.21 9.67 -14.86
C ALA A 80 -8.03 9.60 -15.84
N THR A 81 -7.50 10.76 -16.23
CA THR A 81 -6.17 10.88 -16.83
C THR A 81 -5.08 10.81 -15.76
N LEU A 82 -3.82 10.68 -16.17
CA LEU A 82 -2.70 10.74 -15.24
C LEU A 82 -2.60 12.10 -14.52
N THR A 83 -3.06 13.18 -15.17
CA THR A 83 -3.12 14.51 -14.56
C THR A 83 -4.17 14.57 -13.44
N ASP A 84 -5.37 14.04 -13.68
CA ASP A 84 -6.46 14.05 -12.67
C ASP A 84 -6.07 13.18 -11.45
N ALA A 85 -5.48 12.02 -11.70
CA ALA A 85 -4.95 11.13 -10.67
C ALA A 85 -3.80 11.77 -9.87
N ALA A 86 -2.90 12.51 -10.54
CA ALA A 86 -1.79 13.19 -9.87
C ALA A 86 -2.28 14.37 -9.01
N GLN A 87 -3.28 15.13 -9.47
CA GLN A 87 -3.92 16.16 -8.64
C GLN A 87 -4.63 15.57 -7.42
N PHE A 88 -5.30 14.43 -7.58
CA PHE A 88 -5.92 13.69 -6.48
C PHE A 88 -4.87 13.27 -5.44
N ALA A 89 -3.78 12.64 -5.88
CA ALA A 89 -2.67 12.25 -5.02
C ALA A 89 -2.08 13.43 -4.22
N TRP A 90 -1.96 14.60 -4.85
CA TRP A 90 -1.52 15.81 -4.15
C TRP A 90 -2.54 16.33 -3.12
N LYS A 91 -3.85 16.23 -3.41
CA LYS A 91 -4.92 16.55 -2.45
C LYS A 91 -4.89 15.59 -1.25
N GLU A 92 -4.66 14.29 -1.47
CA GLU A 92 -4.41 13.31 -0.39
C GLU A 92 -3.18 13.71 0.44
N PHE A 93 -2.04 13.96 -0.21
CA PHE A 93 -0.78 14.30 0.47
C PHE A 93 -0.89 15.55 1.34
N ILE A 94 -1.57 16.60 0.87
CA ILE A 94 -1.77 17.83 1.64
C ILE A 94 -2.66 17.58 2.86
N ALA A 95 -3.78 16.88 2.70
CA ALA A 95 -4.71 16.59 3.80
C ALA A 95 -4.07 15.67 4.86
N LEU A 96 -3.35 14.63 4.43
CA LEU A 96 -2.66 13.70 5.33
C LEU A 96 -1.47 14.33 6.08
N ASN A 97 -0.78 15.29 5.45
CA ASN A 97 0.30 16.05 6.07
C ASN A 97 -0.17 17.37 6.71
N TRP A 98 -1.48 17.54 6.94
CA TRP A 98 -2.01 18.58 7.80
C TRP A 98 -1.72 18.23 9.28
N PRO A 99 -1.47 19.22 10.16
CA PRO A 99 -1.46 19.02 11.61
C PRO A 99 -2.71 18.28 12.13
N ALA A 100 -2.57 17.15 12.83
CA ALA A 100 -3.73 16.45 13.43
C ALA A 100 -4.29 17.23 14.63
N VAL A 101 -5.53 17.00 15.09
CA VAL A 101 -6.00 17.46 16.42
C VAL A 101 -5.47 16.60 17.55
N ALA A 102 -5.21 15.31 17.32
CA ALA A 102 -4.64 14.44 18.35
C ALA A 102 -3.28 14.99 18.83
N ARG A 103 -3.12 15.09 20.16
CA ARG A 103 -1.91 15.57 20.84
C ARG A 103 -1.35 14.50 21.75
N ILE A 104 -0.29 14.87 22.47
CA ILE A 104 0.34 14.04 23.50
C ILE A 104 -0.60 13.78 24.70
N ASP A 105 -1.67 14.54 24.92
CA ASP A 105 -2.70 14.21 25.91
C ASP A 105 -3.63 13.08 25.46
N ASN A 106 -3.77 12.87 24.14
CA ASN A 106 -4.69 11.93 23.51
C ASN A 106 -6.16 12.17 23.91
N ALA A 107 -6.53 13.42 24.17
CA ALA A 107 -7.90 13.84 24.48
C ALA A 107 -8.71 14.24 23.22
N GLN A 108 -8.14 14.02 22.03
CA GLN A 108 -8.63 14.49 20.74
C GLN A 108 -8.49 13.38 19.67
N PRO A 109 -9.39 13.30 18.69
CA PRO A 109 -9.46 12.16 17.78
C PRO A 109 -8.25 12.04 16.83
N ARG A 110 -7.77 10.81 16.66
CA ARG A 110 -6.87 10.37 15.60
C ARG A 110 -7.54 10.56 14.23
N ASP A 111 -6.72 10.68 13.19
CA ASP A 111 -7.08 10.85 11.77
C ASP A 111 -7.78 12.18 11.43
N THR A 112 -7.93 13.08 12.40
CA THR A 112 -8.67 14.34 12.24
C THR A 112 -7.71 15.52 12.13
N ALA A 113 -7.85 16.32 11.07
CA ALA A 113 -7.06 17.54 10.86
C ALA A 113 -7.47 18.65 11.82
N ASP A 114 -6.51 19.43 12.31
CA ASP A 114 -6.73 20.57 13.20
C ASP A 114 -7.04 21.85 12.38
N PRO A 115 -8.29 22.36 12.41
CA PRO A 115 -8.67 23.55 11.65
C PRO A 115 -8.12 24.85 12.26
N SER A 116 -7.57 24.81 13.49
CA SER A 116 -6.86 25.95 14.08
C SER A 116 -5.42 26.09 13.57
N GLN A 117 -4.89 25.04 12.94
CA GLN A 117 -3.54 24.98 12.40
C GLN A 117 -3.52 25.21 10.89
N LEU A 118 -2.35 25.60 10.39
CA LEU A 118 -2.12 25.89 8.98
C LEU A 118 -1.16 24.84 8.39
N PHE A 119 -1.42 24.39 7.16
CA PHE A 119 -0.55 23.47 6.43
C PHE A 119 0.90 23.95 6.38
N GLY A 120 1.85 23.05 6.65
CA GLY A 120 3.29 23.35 6.49
C GLY A 120 3.86 24.38 7.47
N ASN A 121 3.15 24.71 8.56
CA ASN A 121 3.64 25.64 9.59
C ASN A 121 5.01 25.19 10.15
N PRO A 122 6.10 25.95 9.95
CA PRO A 122 7.44 25.55 10.38
C PRO A 122 7.65 25.59 11.90
N GLY A 123 6.72 26.18 12.66
CA GLY A 123 6.73 26.14 14.12
C GLY A 123 5.92 25.00 14.73
N PHE A 124 5.25 24.18 13.92
CA PHE A 124 4.42 23.09 14.41
C PHE A 124 5.25 21.83 14.71
N THR A 125 5.13 21.30 15.94
CA THR A 125 5.89 20.14 16.42
C THR A 125 5.01 18.95 16.84
N GLY A 126 3.71 19.00 16.55
CA GLY A 126 2.77 17.92 16.84
C GLY A 126 2.76 16.84 15.73
N PRO A 127 1.90 15.81 15.86
CA PRO A 127 1.70 14.83 14.80
C PRO A 127 0.89 15.41 13.63
N LEU A 128 1.12 14.86 12.43
CA LEU A 128 0.29 15.05 11.25
C LEU A 128 -0.89 14.07 11.25
N VAL A 129 -1.90 14.30 10.42
CA VAL A 129 -3.08 13.41 10.30
C VAL A 129 -2.66 11.94 10.12
N TRP A 130 -1.82 11.63 9.13
CA TRP A 130 -1.43 10.24 8.90
C TRP A 130 -0.53 9.65 9.99
N HIS A 131 0.24 10.48 10.73
CA HIS A 131 1.00 9.98 11.89
C HIS A 131 0.08 9.33 12.92
N THR A 132 -1.14 9.84 13.02
CA THR A 132 -2.14 9.37 13.97
C THR A 132 -2.90 8.14 13.50
N PHE A 133 -2.67 7.63 12.27
CA PHE A 133 -3.21 6.33 11.85
C PHE A 133 -2.68 5.21 12.77
N ARG A 134 -3.29 4.02 12.80
CA ARG A 134 -2.77 2.88 13.60
C ARG A 134 -1.70 2.11 12.83
N GLY A 135 -0.53 1.94 13.43
CA GLY A 135 0.54 1.08 12.92
C GLY A 135 0.12 -0.38 12.86
N LYS A 136 0.74 -1.15 11.97
CA LYS A 136 0.43 -2.57 11.77
C LYS A 136 0.41 -3.40 13.06
N VAL A 137 1.36 -3.16 13.98
CA VAL A 137 1.39 -3.77 15.33
C VAL A 137 0.35 -3.19 16.32
N GLU A 138 -0.17 -1.97 16.10
CA GLU A 138 -1.32 -1.44 16.87
C GLU A 138 -2.65 -2.06 16.41
N ILE A 139 -2.75 -2.55 15.18
CA ILE A 139 -3.94 -3.25 14.64
C ILE A 139 -3.84 -4.76 14.92
N PHE A 140 -2.67 -5.34 14.68
CA PHE A 140 -2.38 -6.76 14.81
C PHE A 140 -1.21 -6.98 15.78
N PRO A 141 -1.42 -6.85 17.09
CA PRO A 141 -0.35 -7.00 18.08
C PRO A 141 0.23 -8.42 18.11
N GLY A 142 1.47 -8.54 18.59
CA GLY A 142 2.14 -9.82 18.83
C GLY A 142 1.62 -10.59 20.04
N GLN A 143 0.90 -9.91 20.94
CA GLN A 143 0.18 -10.48 22.07
C GLN A 143 -0.92 -9.53 22.57
N GLY A 144 -1.99 -10.11 23.13
CA GLY A 144 -3.15 -9.35 23.63
C GLY A 144 -4.01 -8.75 22.52
N GLU A 145 -4.91 -7.86 22.92
CA GLU A 145 -5.78 -7.09 22.02
C GLU A 145 -5.10 -5.78 21.58
N PRO A 146 -5.60 -5.11 20.52
CA PRO A 146 -5.12 -3.78 20.13
C PRO A 146 -5.08 -2.78 21.30
N PRO A 147 -4.16 -1.81 21.32
CA PRO A 147 -4.10 -0.80 22.38
C PRO A 147 -5.45 -0.10 22.58
N GLY A 148 -5.96 -0.09 23.81
CA GLY A 148 -7.25 0.50 24.17
C GLY A 148 -8.50 -0.19 23.60
N TYR A 149 -8.36 -1.37 23.00
CA TYR A 149 -9.47 -2.10 22.41
C TYR A 149 -10.61 -2.32 23.41
N ASN A 150 -11.82 -2.09 22.92
CA ASN A 150 -13.06 -2.43 23.58
C ASN A 150 -14.05 -2.92 22.51
N ALA A 151 -15.03 -3.73 22.90
CA ALA A 151 -16.04 -4.26 21.98
C ALA A 151 -17.23 -3.29 21.80
N ASN A 152 -16.98 -1.98 21.73
CA ASN A 152 -18.01 -0.96 21.54
C ASN A 152 -17.80 -0.20 20.22
N GLU A 153 -18.76 -0.33 19.31
CA GLU A 153 -18.77 0.37 18.02
C GLU A 153 -18.85 1.90 18.19
N SER A 154 -19.56 2.39 19.22
CA SER A 154 -19.68 3.85 19.45
C SER A 154 -18.38 4.53 19.91
N ASP A 155 -17.40 3.73 20.37
CA ASP A 155 -16.06 4.21 20.76
C ASP A 155 -15.02 3.90 19.66
N ASP A 156 -15.47 3.59 18.43
CA ASP A 156 -14.65 3.08 17.31
C ASP A 156 -13.73 1.90 17.74
N TYR A 157 -14.24 1.01 18.59
CA TYR A 157 -13.49 -0.08 19.21
C TYR A 157 -12.22 0.36 19.95
N GLY A 158 -12.19 1.62 20.41
CA GLY A 158 -11.04 2.24 21.08
C GLY A 158 -10.00 2.80 20.12
N TYR A 159 -10.33 3.06 18.83
CA TYR A 159 -9.38 3.52 17.81
C TYR A 159 -8.46 4.64 18.32
N ASP A 160 -9.05 5.62 18.99
CA ASP A 160 -8.41 6.83 19.47
C ASP A 160 -7.38 6.63 20.59
N ALA A 161 -7.24 5.44 21.17
CA ALA A 161 -6.23 5.18 22.21
C ALA A 161 -4.79 5.50 21.73
N ARG A 162 -3.88 5.78 22.69
CA ARG A 162 -2.48 6.12 22.40
C ARG A 162 -1.71 5.00 21.68
N PRO A 163 -0.66 5.36 20.91
CA PRO A 163 0.28 4.37 20.38
C PRO A 163 0.92 3.51 21.47
N ALA A 164 0.81 2.20 21.31
CA ALA A 164 1.55 1.20 22.06
C ALA A 164 1.89 0.02 21.15
N TYR A 165 3.15 -0.38 21.13
CA TYR A 165 3.68 -1.35 20.17
C TYR A 165 3.93 -2.68 20.87
N ASN A 166 2.86 -3.48 20.94
CA ASN A 166 2.78 -4.68 21.75
C ASN A 166 3.27 -5.91 20.96
N TYR A 167 4.55 -6.22 21.07
CA TYR A 167 5.15 -7.45 20.52
C TYR A 167 5.04 -8.61 21.50
N LYS A 168 5.24 -9.84 21.02
CA LYS A 168 5.20 -11.08 21.83
C LYS A 168 6.29 -11.13 22.91
N ILE A 169 7.39 -10.41 22.70
CA ILE A 169 8.46 -10.24 23.69
C ILE A 169 8.37 -8.84 24.33
N PRO A 170 8.65 -8.69 25.63
CA PRO A 170 8.87 -7.36 26.21
C PRO A 170 10.10 -6.70 25.58
N ILE A 171 9.94 -5.45 25.12
CA ILE A 171 11.03 -4.64 24.56
C ILE A 171 11.18 -3.41 25.43
N THR A 172 12.40 -3.18 25.95
CA THR A 172 12.74 -2.04 26.80
C THR A 172 13.58 -1.02 26.06
N ALA A 173 13.68 0.19 26.62
CA ALA A 173 14.51 1.25 26.07
C ALA A 173 15.99 0.84 26.08
N TYR A 174 16.67 0.99 24.94
CA TYR A 174 18.10 0.81 24.86
C TYR A 174 18.79 1.89 25.71
N ARG A 175 19.53 1.48 26.75
CA ARG A 175 20.37 2.35 27.60
C ARG A 175 19.69 3.63 28.14
N GLY A 176 18.38 3.59 28.37
CA GLY A 176 17.62 4.74 28.87
C GLY A 176 17.27 5.81 27.82
N ILE A 177 17.45 5.53 26.53
CA ILE A 177 17.01 6.39 25.41
C ILE A 177 15.49 6.24 25.21
N ALA A 178 14.73 6.72 26.21
CA ALA A 178 13.27 6.83 26.18
C ALA A 178 12.89 8.30 26.31
N TYR A 179 12.17 8.83 25.32
CA TYR A 179 11.82 10.25 25.28
C TYR A 179 10.31 10.47 25.45
N GLY A 180 9.88 10.57 26.70
CA GLY A 180 8.50 10.90 27.05
C GLY A 180 7.50 9.82 26.58
N PRO A 181 6.38 10.20 25.94
CA PRO A 181 5.37 9.25 25.48
C PRO A 181 5.85 8.45 24.25
N THR A 182 5.22 7.30 24.00
CA THR A 182 5.42 6.51 22.78
C THR A 182 5.31 7.40 21.52
N PRO A 183 6.32 7.41 20.62
CA PRO A 183 6.25 8.12 19.35
C PRO A 183 5.13 7.61 18.45
N TRP A 184 4.60 8.46 17.56
CA TRP A 184 3.54 8.09 16.61
C TRP A 184 4.02 7.27 15.40
N ILE A 185 5.33 7.30 15.14
CA ILE A 185 5.97 6.60 14.02
C ILE A 185 6.80 5.44 14.58
N ASN A 186 6.53 4.24 14.09
CA ASN A 186 7.15 2.99 14.53
C ASN A 186 7.84 2.31 13.37
N LEU A 187 9.16 2.33 13.35
CA LEU A 187 9.99 1.77 12.29
C LEU A 187 10.37 0.34 12.65
N ASP A 188 9.45 -0.60 12.41
CA ASP A 188 9.58 -2.02 12.73
C ASP A 188 9.80 -2.93 11.52
N GLU A 189 10.06 -2.35 10.34
CA GLU A 189 10.52 -3.06 9.15
C GLU A 189 11.90 -2.54 8.71
N ASN A 190 12.90 -3.43 8.56
CA ASN A 190 14.29 -3.05 8.23
C ASN A 190 14.67 -3.32 6.76
N SER A 191 13.70 -3.73 5.95
CA SER A 191 13.90 -4.20 4.58
C SER A 191 12.65 -3.96 3.72
N GLN A 192 12.85 -3.94 2.41
CA GLN A 192 11.77 -3.80 1.44
C GLN A 192 11.17 -5.20 1.23
N ILE A 193 10.16 -5.55 2.05
CA ILE A 193 9.49 -6.86 2.09
C ILE A 193 10.43 -8.08 2.15
N GLY A 194 11.60 -7.93 2.79
CA GLY A 194 12.64 -8.95 2.86
C GLY A 194 13.52 -9.10 1.62
N LEU A 195 13.19 -8.46 0.48
CA LEU A 195 13.96 -8.56 -0.76
C LEU A 195 15.37 -7.95 -0.64
N ASN A 196 15.45 -6.77 -0.02
CA ASN A 196 16.70 -6.05 0.13
C ASN A 196 16.66 -5.05 1.31
N GLN A 197 17.83 -4.57 1.70
CA GLN A 197 18.00 -3.44 2.63
C GLN A 197 18.58 -2.26 1.87
N ILE A 198 18.18 -1.03 2.22
CA ILE A 198 18.58 0.21 1.53
C ILE A 198 19.23 1.19 2.51
N TYR A 199 20.18 1.98 2.01
CA TYR A 199 21.04 2.86 2.78
C TYR A 199 21.31 4.18 2.03
N ALA A 200 21.55 5.26 2.78
CA ALA A 200 21.96 6.57 2.27
C ALA A 200 23.45 6.83 2.54
N GLY A 201 24.28 6.93 1.49
CA GLY A 201 25.74 6.99 1.61
C GLY A 201 26.35 8.27 2.20
N ILE A 202 25.53 9.25 2.57
CA ILE A 202 25.95 10.50 3.23
C ILE A 202 26.15 10.40 4.75
N LEU A 203 25.62 9.36 5.40
CA LEU A 203 25.63 9.23 6.87
C LEU A 203 26.82 8.45 7.42
N SER A 204 27.47 7.64 6.57
CA SER A 204 28.57 6.77 7.00
C SER A 204 29.56 6.54 5.85
N PRO A 205 30.89 6.61 6.10
CA PRO A 205 31.88 6.13 5.14
C PRO A 205 31.86 4.60 5.01
N ASN A 206 31.22 3.90 5.96
CA ASN A 206 31.12 2.45 5.99
C ASN A 206 29.84 1.98 5.29
N VAL A 207 30.02 1.13 4.28
CA VAL A 207 28.94 0.43 3.58
C VAL A 207 28.15 -0.44 4.55
N LYS A 208 26.81 -0.39 4.43
CA LYS A 208 25.80 -1.09 5.27
C LYS A 208 25.82 -0.72 6.76
N SER A 209 26.28 0.49 7.10
CA SER A 209 26.08 1.03 8.45
C SER A 209 24.60 1.20 8.76
N ASP A 210 24.23 0.84 9.98
CA ASP A 210 22.95 1.07 10.64
C ASP A 210 22.56 2.56 10.67
N ASP A 211 23.50 3.47 10.94
CA ASP A 211 23.29 4.92 10.86
C ASP A 211 22.87 5.40 9.47
N ALA A 212 23.26 4.67 8.42
CA ALA A 212 22.89 4.96 7.04
C ALA A 212 21.61 4.22 6.59
N GLN A 213 21.07 3.29 7.38
CA GLN A 213 19.96 2.43 6.96
C GLN A 213 18.64 3.20 6.88
N ILE A 214 17.89 2.92 5.81
CA ILE A 214 16.51 3.36 5.64
C ILE A 214 15.60 2.27 6.22
N LEU A 215 14.69 2.70 7.11
CA LEU A 215 13.75 1.86 7.82
C LEU A 215 12.31 2.22 7.44
N PHE A 216 11.41 1.27 7.62
CA PHE A 216 10.05 1.32 7.11
C PHE A 216 9.00 1.10 8.18
N MET A 217 7.79 1.54 7.87
CA MET A 217 6.59 1.36 8.68
C MET A 217 5.35 1.24 7.79
N ALA A 218 4.29 0.61 8.30
CA ALA A 218 2.97 0.58 7.67
C ALA A 218 1.86 0.91 8.70
N LYS A 219 0.89 1.73 8.30
CA LYS A 219 -0.26 2.15 9.14
C LYS A 219 -1.55 2.13 8.32
N ALA A 220 -2.69 1.94 8.98
CA ALA A 220 -4.03 2.09 8.38
C ALA A 220 -4.95 2.97 9.23
N ASN A 221 -5.91 3.61 8.56
CA ASN A 221 -6.81 4.60 9.14
C ASN A 221 -7.98 3.99 9.94
N ARG A 222 -8.81 4.86 10.55
CA ARG A 222 -9.98 4.51 11.38
C ARG A 222 -10.95 3.58 10.64
N LYS A 223 -11.18 3.82 9.35
CA LYS A 223 -12.11 3.02 8.52
C LYS A 223 -11.68 1.56 8.41
N GLU A 224 -10.39 1.32 8.17
CA GLU A 224 -9.87 -0.03 8.10
C GLU A 224 -9.83 -0.70 9.49
N TYR A 225 -9.32 -0.02 10.52
CA TYR A 225 -9.27 -0.59 11.86
C TYR A 225 -10.67 -0.98 12.39
N ALA A 226 -11.65 -0.07 12.27
CA ALA A 226 -12.99 -0.32 12.75
C ALA A 226 -13.63 -1.50 11.99
N TYR A 227 -13.36 -1.65 10.69
CA TYR A 227 -13.79 -2.81 9.91
C TYR A 227 -13.13 -4.11 10.41
N VAL A 228 -11.81 -4.12 10.65
CA VAL A 228 -11.07 -5.29 11.17
C VAL A 228 -11.58 -5.68 12.56
N ALA A 229 -11.82 -4.70 13.44
CA ALA A 229 -12.34 -4.92 14.79
C ALA A 229 -13.80 -5.44 14.78
N ALA A 230 -14.70 -4.78 14.04
CA ALA A 230 -16.10 -5.18 13.92
C ALA A 230 -16.27 -6.63 13.41
N ASN A 231 -15.44 -7.03 12.44
CA ASN A 231 -15.46 -8.38 11.85
C ASN A 231 -14.55 -9.39 12.58
N GLN A 232 -13.98 -9.03 13.74
CA GLN A 232 -13.09 -9.88 14.55
C GLN A 232 -11.89 -10.45 13.78
N LEU A 233 -11.39 -9.69 12.79
CA LEU A 233 -10.29 -10.09 11.89
C LEU A 233 -8.89 -9.88 12.51
N LEU A 234 -8.79 -9.62 13.82
CA LEU A 234 -7.58 -9.20 14.55
C LEU A 234 -6.40 -10.19 14.52
N GLY A 235 -6.59 -11.42 14.05
CA GLY A 235 -5.51 -12.39 13.80
C GLY A 235 -5.08 -12.49 12.32
N GLY A 236 -5.73 -11.76 11.41
CA GLY A 236 -5.54 -11.83 9.96
C GLY A 236 -5.79 -13.24 9.39
N VAL A 237 -5.21 -13.52 8.23
CA VAL A 237 -5.31 -14.83 7.55
C VAL A 237 -4.71 -15.98 8.38
N SER A 238 -3.86 -15.67 9.36
CA SER A 238 -3.24 -16.69 10.23
C SER A 238 -4.19 -17.29 11.27
N ASP A 239 -5.33 -16.64 11.52
CA ASP A 239 -6.31 -17.09 12.51
C ASP A 239 -7.35 -18.02 11.89
N LYS A 240 -7.32 -19.28 12.34
CA LYS A 240 -8.23 -20.35 11.90
C LYS A 240 -9.71 -20.04 12.14
N ARG A 241 -10.04 -19.11 13.05
CA ARG A 241 -11.44 -18.67 13.30
C ARG A 241 -12.02 -17.89 12.13
N VAL A 242 -11.18 -17.16 11.38
CA VAL A 242 -11.58 -16.26 10.28
C VAL A 242 -10.97 -16.64 8.93
N ALA A 243 -10.03 -17.60 8.88
CA ALA A 243 -9.40 -18.12 7.66
C ALA A 243 -10.39 -18.43 6.52
N GLY A 244 -11.54 -19.02 6.84
CA GLY A 244 -12.59 -19.35 5.87
C GLY A 244 -13.21 -18.13 5.17
N ILE A 245 -13.19 -16.93 5.77
CA ILE A 245 -13.69 -15.69 5.15
C ILE A 245 -12.76 -15.27 4.00
N PHE A 246 -11.46 -15.37 4.21
CA PHE A 246 -10.45 -15.08 3.18
C PHE A 246 -10.52 -16.09 2.03
N GLU A 247 -10.70 -17.38 2.33
CA GLU A 247 -10.86 -18.42 1.31
C GLU A 247 -12.16 -18.28 0.52
N ALA A 248 -13.26 -17.92 1.18
CA ALA A 248 -14.53 -17.58 0.52
C ALA A 248 -14.38 -16.33 -0.38
N THR A 249 -13.57 -15.35 0.04
CA THR A 249 -13.31 -14.13 -0.75
C THR A 249 -12.46 -14.40 -1.98
N ALA A 250 -11.37 -15.17 -1.83
CA ALA A 250 -10.55 -15.61 -2.96
C ALA A 250 -11.39 -16.40 -3.98
N LYS A 251 -12.30 -17.26 -3.50
CA LYS A 251 -13.27 -17.95 -4.36
C LYS A 251 -14.25 -16.99 -5.02
N TYR A 252 -14.82 -16.02 -4.29
CA TYR A 252 -15.72 -15.02 -4.87
C TYR A 252 -15.08 -14.29 -6.04
N ILE A 253 -13.84 -13.80 -5.85
CA ILE A 253 -13.07 -13.09 -6.88
C ILE A 253 -12.84 -13.99 -8.10
N SER A 254 -12.48 -15.26 -7.89
CA SER A 254 -12.28 -16.24 -8.96
C SER A 254 -13.57 -16.62 -9.71
N ASP A 255 -14.72 -16.63 -9.04
CA ASP A 255 -16.01 -17.02 -9.64
C ASP A 255 -16.69 -15.85 -10.36
N HIS A 256 -16.54 -14.62 -9.86
CA HIS A 256 -17.26 -13.43 -10.34
C HIS A 256 -16.38 -12.48 -11.18
N GLY A 257 -15.06 -12.56 -11.06
CA GLY A 257 -14.14 -11.63 -11.72
C GLY A 257 -14.09 -10.23 -11.10
N ASP A 258 -14.49 -10.08 -9.83
CA ASP A 258 -14.54 -8.81 -9.11
C ASP A 258 -14.32 -8.96 -7.59
N ASP A 259 -13.88 -7.88 -6.95
CA ASP A 259 -13.83 -7.75 -5.48
C ASP A 259 -15.26 -7.66 -4.89
N PRO A 260 -15.54 -8.26 -3.71
CA PRO A 260 -16.79 -8.01 -3.01
C PRO A 260 -16.92 -6.52 -2.63
N LEU A 261 -17.98 -5.87 -3.10
CA LEU A 261 -18.22 -4.44 -2.79
C LEU A 261 -18.79 -4.27 -1.36
N PRO A 262 -18.34 -3.24 -0.61
CA PRO A 262 -18.89 -2.95 0.71
C PRO A 262 -20.29 -2.31 0.63
N PRO A 263 -21.21 -2.59 1.58
CA PRO A 263 -21.08 -3.56 2.67
C PRO A 263 -21.36 -5.00 2.20
N CYS A 264 -20.62 -5.96 2.75
CA CYS A 264 -20.81 -7.39 2.52
C CYS A 264 -20.74 -8.16 3.85
N SER A 265 -21.11 -9.45 3.84
CA SER A 265 -21.05 -10.33 5.01
C SER A 265 -20.47 -11.68 4.60
N GLY A 266 -19.63 -12.27 5.47
CA GLY A 266 -18.95 -13.55 5.22
C GLY A 266 -17.81 -13.48 4.17
N LEU A 267 -17.46 -12.28 3.70
CA LEU A 267 -16.38 -12.00 2.74
C LEU A 267 -15.59 -10.77 3.23
N ILE A 268 -14.39 -10.55 2.67
CA ILE A 268 -13.61 -9.33 2.86
C ILE A 268 -14.04 -8.28 1.84
N CYS A 269 -14.50 -7.14 2.35
CA CYS A 269 -14.90 -5.95 1.59
C CYS A 269 -14.51 -4.72 2.39
N LEU A 270 -13.25 -4.31 2.28
CA LEU A 270 -12.76 -3.09 2.94
C LEU A 270 -13.62 -1.88 2.53
N PRO A 271 -14.03 -1.03 3.49
CA PRO A 271 -14.91 0.10 3.20
C PRO A 271 -14.25 1.14 2.31
N TYR A 272 -15.04 1.89 1.54
CA TYR A 272 -14.53 3.07 0.85
C TYR A 272 -14.03 4.11 1.86
N GLY A 273 -12.90 4.74 1.55
CA GLY A 273 -12.16 5.56 2.49
C GLY A 273 -11.26 4.76 3.46
N SER A 274 -11.09 3.44 3.30
CA SER A 274 -9.90 2.76 3.83
C SER A 274 -8.65 3.35 3.19
N VAL A 275 -7.65 3.67 4.03
CA VAL A 275 -6.35 4.19 3.60
C VAL A 275 -5.25 3.45 4.33
N GLU A 276 -4.36 2.80 3.58
CA GLU A 276 -3.06 2.34 4.06
C GLU A 276 -1.98 3.37 3.70
N VAL A 277 -0.96 3.50 4.56
CA VAL A 277 0.27 4.24 4.26
C VAL A 277 1.49 3.40 4.58
N LYS A 278 2.50 3.47 3.71
CA LYS A 278 3.84 2.91 3.94
C LYS A 278 4.86 4.02 3.79
N ALA A 279 5.82 4.17 4.70
CA ALA A 279 6.80 5.25 4.63
C ALA A 279 8.23 4.75 4.85
N ALA A 280 9.16 5.43 4.18
CA ALA A 280 10.59 5.26 4.33
C ALA A 280 11.16 6.43 5.14
N TRP A 281 11.99 6.10 6.14
CA TRP A 281 12.58 7.04 7.08
C TRP A 281 14.06 6.74 7.27
N ARG A 282 14.87 7.76 7.52
CA ARG A 282 16.29 7.60 7.91
C ARG A 282 16.75 8.68 8.88
N ARG A 283 17.89 8.44 9.53
CA ARG A 283 18.67 9.50 10.17
C ARG A 283 19.04 10.57 9.15
N LEU A 284 19.24 11.79 9.63
CA LEU A 284 19.74 12.92 8.85
C LEU A 284 21.07 13.38 9.42
N THR A 285 21.99 13.76 8.54
CA THR A 285 23.21 14.47 8.93
C THR A 285 22.86 15.83 9.56
N ALA A 286 23.80 16.41 10.32
CA ALA A 286 23.61 17.74 10.89
C ALA A 286 23.34 18.81 9.82
N SER A 287 23.99 18.71 8.66
CA SER A 287 23.78 19.59 7.50
C SER A 287 22.39 19.45 6.87
N GLU A 288 21.88 18.23 6.72
CA GLU A 288 20.53 18.02 6.19
C GLU A 288 19.46 18.51 7.16
N ARG A 289 19.61 18.25 8.46
CA ARG A 289 18.72 18.76 9.49
C ARG A 289 18.71 20.30 9.50
N ALA A 290 19.89 20.92 9.37
CA ALA A 290 20.04 22.37 9.27
C ALA A 290 19.47 22.97 7.96
N SER A 291 19.31 22.19 6.89
CA SER A 291 18.76 22.67 5.61
C SER A 291 17.27 23.02 5.67
N GLY A 292 16.52 22.43 6.62
CA GLY A 292 15.06 22.55 6.69
C GLY A 292 14.30 21.89 5.52
N ARG A 293 14.96 21.07 4.68
CA ARG A 293 14.37 20.44 3.49
C ARG A 293 13.72 19.07 3.73
N PHE A 294 13.92 18.48 4.90
CA PHE A 294 13.35 17.21 5.29
C PHE A 294 12.33 17.41 6.41
N TYR A 295 11.15 16.82 6.27
CA TYR A 295 10.21 16.74 7.38
C TYR A 295 10.76 15.76 8.43
N THR A 296 10.91 16.22 9.67
CA THR A 296 11.46 15.43 10.77
C THR A 296 10.45 15.25 11.89
N THR A 297 10.41 14.06 12.47
CA THR A 297 9.63 13.77 13.69
C THR A 297 10.37 12.76 14.56
N ARG A 298 9.98 12.70 15.83
CA ARG A 298 10.34 11.59 16.70
C ARG A 298 9.76 10.28 16.16
N VAL A 299 10.61 9.29 16.01
CA VAL A 299 10.27 7.90 15.65
C VAL A 299 10.72 6.97 16.76
N ARG A 300 10.16 5.76 16.79
CA ARG A 300 10.72 4.60 17.49
C ARG A 300 11.27 3.62 16.47
N TYR A 301 12.45 3.07 16.71
CA TYR A 301 13.01 1.97 15.93
C TYR A 301 13.69 0.94 16.86
N TYR A 302 14.14 -0.19 16.32
CA TYR A 302 14.59 -1.34 17.11
C TYR A 302 16.04 -1.73 16.80
N VAL A 303 16.77 -2.14 17.84
CA VAL A 303 18.17 -2.58 17.75
C VAL A 303 18.40 -3.87 18.52
N LYS A 304 19.44 -4.60 18.14
CA LYS A 304 20.00 -5.70 18.94
C LYS A 304 20.84 -5.13 20.09
N GLY A 305 20.91 -5.83 21.22
CA GLY A 305 21.88 -5.56 22.27
C GLY A 305 23.34 -5.71 21.85
N ASP A 306 24.25 -5.13 22.64
CA ASP A 306 25.68 -5.09 22.34
C ASP A 306 26.40 -6.41 22.64
N GLY A 307 27.40 -6.73 21.81
CA GLY A 307 28.29 -7.87 22.02
C GLY A 307 27.54 -9.20 22.02
N ALA A 308 27.50 -9.86 23.18
CA ALA A 308 26.83 -11.14 23.38
C ALA A 308 25.33 -11.02 23.70
N ASP A 309 24.80 -9.81 23.92
CA ASP A 309 23.38 -9.63 24.21
C ASP A 309 22.53 -9.83 22.95
N THR A 310 21.61 -10.77 22.99
CA THR A 310 20.71 -11.13 21.89
C THR A 310 19.33 -10.49 22.00
N LYS A 311 19.08 -9.70 23.05
CA LYS A 311 17.79 -9.01 23.24
C LYS A 311 17.54 -7.93 22.19
N THR A 312 16.26 -7.68 21.96
CA THR A 312 15.80 -6.51 21.21
C THR A 312 15.53 -5.37 22.18
N TYR A 313 15.96 -4.17 21.79
CA TYR A 313 15.65 -2.92 22.47
C TYR A 313 14.99 -1.94 21.51
N TYR A 314 14.24 -0.99 22.04
CA TYR A 314 13.77 0.17 21.26
C TYR A 314 14.66 1.39 21.50
N VAL A 315 14.74 2.26 20.50
CA VAL A 315 15.38 3.57 20.55
C VAL A 315 14.39 4.59 20.00
N ASP A 316 14.22 5.70 20.72
CA ASP A 316 13.44 6.85 20.26
C ASP A 316 14.40 7.94 19.73
N ASP A 317 14.26 8.38 18.47
CA ASP A 317 15.20 9.30 17.80
C ASP A 317 14.51 10.16 16.72
N ASP A 318 15.16 11.21 16.21
CA ASP A 318 14.60 12.12 15.19
C ASP A 318 15.07 11.76 13.78
N PHE A 319 14.16 11.20 12.98
CA PHE A 319 14.40 10.77 11.60
C PHE A 319 13.71 11.73 10.61
N GLY A 320 14.23 11.78 9.38
CA GLY A 320 13.62 12.48 8.24
C GLY A 320 12.78 11.54 7.38
N LEU A 321 11.60 12.01 6.97
CA LEU A 321 10.75 11.33 5.99
C LEU A 321 11.40 11.44 4.61
N ILE A 322 11.56 10.31 3.92
CA ILE A 322 12.16 10.30 2.58
C ILE A 322 11.26 9.71 1.50
N GLY A 323 10.25 8.91 1.88
CA GLY A 323 9.24 8.41 0.93
C GLY A 323 7.94 8.07 1.65
N LEU A 324 6.81 8.24 0.95
CA LEU A 324 5.47 7.94 1.44
C LEU A 324 4.62 7.34 0.31
N HIS A 325 4.14 6.11 0.50
CA HIS A 325 3.00 5.56 -0.20
C HIS A 325 1.70 5.98 0.49
N ILE A 326 0.74 6.41 -0.30
CA ILE A 326 -0.66 6.59 0.10
C ILE A 326 -1.49 5.63 -0.76
N ILE A 327 -2.32 4.80 -0.13
CA ILE A 327 -3.04 3.70 -0.78
C ILE A 327 -4.51 3.78 -0.34
N GLN A 328 -5.37 4.37 -1.16
CA GLN A 328 -6.77 4.66 -0.82
C GLN A 328 -7.75 3.80 -1.63
N LYS A 329 -8.71 3.15 -0.95
CA LYS A 329 -9.87 2.52 -1.60
C LYS A 329 -10.97 3.56 -1.80
N THR A 330 -11.41 3.77 -3.03
CA THR A 330 -12.49 4.71 -3.35
C THR A 330 -13.68 3.97 -3.99
N SER A 331 -14.81 4.66 -4.14
CA SER A 331 -16.00 4.11 -4.79
C SER A 331 -15.78 3.70 -6.25
N SER A 332 -14.89 4.40 -6.96
CA SER A 332 -14.56 4.13 -8.37
C SER A 332 -13.24 3.39 -8.58
N ALA A 333 -12.41 3.28 -7.54
CA ALA A 333 -11.21 2.44 -7.48
C ALA A 333 -11.31 1.37 -6.36
N PRO A 334 -12.14 0.32 -6.54
CA PRO A 334 -12.19 -0.80 -5.61
C PRO A 334 -10.84 -1.56 -5.54
N TYR A 335 -10.04 -1.50 -6.59
CA TYR A 335 -8.66 -2.02 -6.67
C TYR A 335 -7.60 -1.10 -6.01
N PHE A 336 -8.03 -0.07 -5.27
CA PHE A 336 -7.23 1.00 -4.66
C PHE A 336 -6.49 1.92 -5.65
N ILE A 337 -6.26 3.16 -5.22
CA ILE A 337 -5.36 4.12 -5.86
C ILE A 337 -4.04 4.08 -5.09
N TYR A 338 -2.91 3.93 -5.79
CA TYR A 338 -1.58 3.88 -5.18
C TYR A 338 -0.79 5.12 -5.60
N ALA A 339 -0.46 6.02 -4.68
CA ALA A 339 0.37 7.19 -4.94
C ALA A 339 1.71 7.10 -4.21
N THR A 340 2.82 7.44 -4.88
CA THR A 340 4.16 7.44 -4.29
C THR A 340 4.78 8.83 -4.28
N PHE A 341 5.06 9.36 -3.09
CA PHE A 341 5.80 10.60 -2.89
C PHE A 341 7.21 10.33 -2.39
N GLU A 342 8.17 11.16 -2.83
CA GLU A 342 9.56 11.10 -2.38
C GLU A 342 10.15 12.47 -2.10
N GLN A 343 11.10 12.52 -1.17
CA GLN A 343 11.87 13.73 -0.87
C GLN A 343 12.86 14.03 -2.02
N ALA A 344 12.97 15.30 -2.40
CA ALA A 344 13.63 15.75 -3.62
C ALA A 344 15.14 15.43 -3.68
N ASP A 345 15.80 15.39 -2.52
CA ASP A 345 17.25 15.18 -2.34
C ASP A 345 17.62 13.70 -2.15
N ASN A 346 16.68 12.76 -2.38
CA ASN A 346 16.96 11.32 -2.31
C ASN A 346 18.00 10.86 -3.36
N ILE A 347 17.88 11.34 -4.60
CA ILE A 347 18.71 10.86 -5.71
C ILE A 347 19.82 11.89 -5.99
N LEU A 348 20.94 11.69 -5.31
CA LEU A 348 22.16 12.47 -5.44
C LEU A 348 23.18 11.76 -6.35
N ASP A 349 24.17 12.49 -6.85
CA ASP A 349 25.39 11.91 -7.42
C ASP A 349 26.41 11.54 -6.33
N ALA A 350 27.58 11.05 -6.71
CA ALA A 350 28.61 10.62 -5.76
C ALA A 350 29.13 11.77 -4.86
N ALA A 351 29.02 13.02 -5.32
CA ALA A 351 29.48 14.22 -4.62
C ALA A 351 28.37 14.93 -3.82
N GLY A 352 27.14 14.41 -3.85
CA GLY A 352 26.00 14.96 -3.11
C GLY A 352 25.18 15.99 -3.88
N LYS A 353 25.39 16.14 -5.19
CA LYS A 353 24.58 17.03 -6.02
C LYS A 353 23.30 16.32 -6.46
N PRO A 354 22.12 16.96 -6.42
CA PRO A 354 20.87 16.35 -6.91
C PRO A 354 20.92 16.00 -8.40
N VAL A 355 20.39 14.83 -8.74
CA VAL A 355 20.25 14.34 -10.13
C VAL A 355 18.94 14.85 -10.76
N GLU A 356 17.94 15.07 -9.92
CA GLU A 356 16.62 15.63 -10.24
C GLU A 356 16.41 16.95 -9.50
N ASP A 357 15.55 17.83 -10.03
CA ASP A 357 15.02 18.96 -9.29
C ASP A 357 13.84 18.57 -8.38
N MET A 358 13.27 19.59 -7.73
CA MET A 358 12.13 19.46 -6.83
C MET A 358 10.86 18.97 -7.54
N ASP A 359 10.65 19.31 -8.81
CA ASP A 359 9.46 18.88 -9.57
C ASP A 359 9.61 17.47 -10.16
N GLY A 360 10.85 16.97 -10.27
CA GLY A 360 11.16 15.60 -10.73
C GLY A 360 11.92 15.53 -12.05
N LYS A 361 12.25 16.68 -12.65
CA LYS A 361 12.98 16.76 -13.92
C LYS A 361 14.47 16.54 -13.69
N TYR A 362 15.14 15.82 -14.60
CA TYR A 362 16.59 15.64 -14.51
C TYR A 362 17.36 16.95 -14.75
N ILE A 363 18.33 17.20 -13.86
CA ILE A 363 19.25 18.35 -13.90
C ILE A 363 20.73 17.94 -13.88
N ALA A 364 21.04 16.64 -13.74
CA ALA A 364 22.38 16.12 -13.94
C ALA A 364 22.86 16.35 -15.39
N ASN A 365 24.11 16.77 -15.55
CA ASN A 365 24.73 16.99 -16.86
C ASN A 365 26.16 16.42 -16.89
N PRO A 366 26.43 15.34 -17.65
CA PRO A 366 25.45 14.50 -18.34
C PRO A 366 24.54 13.75 -17.35
N ILE A 367 23.34 13.36 -17.79
CA ILE A 367 22.49 12.43 -17.04
C ILE A 367 23.21 11.07 -16.95
N PRO A 368 23.28 10.41 -15.77
CA PRO A 368 23.94 9.11 -15.65
C PRO A 368 23.37 8.09 -16.64
N PRO A 369 24.18 7.42 -17.48
CA PRO A 369 23.65 6.58 -18.56
C PRO A 369 22.91 5.35 -18.03
N ILE A 370 23.45 4.72 -16.99
CA ILE A 370 22.89 3.53 -16.32
C ILE A 370 22.20 3.92 -15.00
N PRO A 371 20.99 3.42 -14.71
CA PRO A 371 20.26 3.78 -13.49
C PRO A 371 20.88 3.18 -12.23
N LEU A 372 21.43 1.96 -12.34
CA LEU A 372 22.08 1.24 -11.26
C LEU A 372 23.56 0.99 -11.58
N TYR A 373 24.40 0.89 -10.55
CA TYR A 373 25.75 0.35 -10.65
C TYR A 373 25.97 -0.78 -9.63
N PRO A 374 26.36 -2.01 -10.03
CA PRO A 374 26.52 -2.43 -11.43
C PRO A 374 25.19 -2.37 -12.20
N ASN A 375 25.25 -2.26 -13.53
CA ASN A 375 24.05 -2.15 -14.35
C ASN A 375 23.34 -3.51 -14.41
N ILE A 376 22.33 -3.72 -13.56
CA ILE A 376 21.56 -4.97 -13.52
C ILE A 376 20.37 -4.85 -14.45
N VAL A 377 20.31 -5.76 -15.42
CA VAL A 377 19.20 -5.92 -16.36
C VAL A 377 18.43 -7.18 -15.97
N SER A 378 17.19 -6.98 -15.52
CA SER A 378 16.18 -8.03 -15.39
C SER A 378 15.73 -8.51 -16.77
N LYS A 379 15.60 -9.82 -16.95
CA LYS A 379 14.94 -10.43 -18.10
C LYS A 379 13.79 -11.29 -17.58
N ASN A 380 12.55 -10.89 -17.90
CA ASN A 380 11.35 -11.60 -17.51
C ASN A 380 11.41 -13.07 -17.93
N ALA A 381 10.80 -13.93 -17.11
CA ALA A 381 10.58 -15.33 -17.44
C ALA A 381 9.90 -15.47 -18.82
N GLN A 382 10.21 -16.56 -19.52
CA GLN A 382 9.45 -17.05 -20.67
C GLN A 382 8.61 -18.25 -20.23
N PRO A 383 7.63 -18.73 -21.04
CA PRO A 383 6.78 -19.85 -20.64
C PRO A 383 7.60 -21.10 -20.24
N GLY A 384 7.52 -21.49 -18.96
CA GLY A 384 8.29 -22.61 -18.40
C GLY A 384 9.76 -22.32 -18.06
N THR A 385 10.20 -21.05 -18.02
CA THR A 385 11.55 -20.67 -17.54
C THR A 385 11.48 -19.82 -16.28
N LEU A 386 12.59 -19.72 -15.56
CA LEU A 386 12.75 -18.71 -14.50
C LEU A 386 13.21 -17.37 -15.10
N GLN A 387 12.96 -16.28 -14.38
CA GLN A 387 13.59 -14.98 -14.59
C GLN A 387 15.11 -15.10 -14.62
N GLN A 388 15.77 -14.29 -15.43
CA GLN A 388 17.23 -14.23 -15.55
C GLN A 388 17.76 -12.81 -15.30
N PHE A 389 19.00 -12.73 -14.83
CA PHE A 389 19.70 -11.46 -14.60
C PHE A 389 21.00 -11.43 -15.38
N SER A 390 21.25 -10.31 -16.06
CA SER A 390 22.56 -9.99 -16.64
C SER A 390 23.03 -8.67 -16.05
N TYR A 391 24.26 -8.63 -15.53
CA TYR A 391 24.81 -7.44 -14.90
C TYR A 391 26.26 -7.20 -15.29
N SER A 392 26.63 -5.92 -15.44
CA SER A 392 27.97 -5.48 -15.82
C SER A 392 28.31 -4.12 -15.20
N PRO A 393 29.54 -3.90 -14.71
CA PRO A 393 30.57 -4.93 -14.49
C PRO A 393 30.13 -5.93 -13.41
N LYS A 394 30.79 -7.09 -13.29
CA LYS A 394 30.55 -8.03 -12.17
C LYS A 394 31.29 -7.59 -10.88
N ASN A 395 31.36 -6.28 -10.65
CA ASN A 395 32.09 -5.67 -9.55
C ASN A 395 31.17 -4.79 -8.71
N PHE A 396 31.22 -4.98 -7.39
CA PHE A 396 30.42 -4.26 -6.39
C PHE A 396 31.32 -3.41 -5.46
N SER A 397 32.62 -3.27 -5.76
CA SER A 397 33.59 -2.56 -4.89
C SER A 397 33.56 -1.03 -5.00
N SER A 398 32.74 -0.46 -5.88
CA SER A 398 32.66 0.99 -6.03
C SER A 398 32.03 1.64 -4.79
N PRO A 399 32.65 2.67 -4.19
CA PRO A 399 32.04 3.37 -3.08
C PRO A 399 30.78 4.12 -3.56
N PRO A 400 29.68 4.12 -2.77
CA PRO A 400 28.49 4.87 -3.13
C PRO A 400 28.76 6.38 -3.17
N GLY A 401 29.63 6.90 -2.29
CA GLY A 401 29.67 8.34 -2.03
C GLY A 401 28.33 8.77 -1.45
N ALA A 402 27.84 9.97 -1.80
CA ALA A 402 26.55 10.46 -1.30
C ALA A 402 25.29 9.74 -1.85
N ARG A 403 25.44 8.80 -2.79
CA ARG A 403 24.30 8.09 -3.43
C ARG A 403 23.55 7.18 -2.46
N LEU A 404 22.27 6.98 -2.74
CA LEU A 404 21.53 5.82 -2.26
C LEU A 404 22.18 4.54 -2.81
N TYR A 405 22.18 3.49 -2.00
CA TYR A 405 22.52 2.14 -2.44
C TYR A 405 21.72 1.12 -1.65
N TYR A 406 21.56 -0.06 -2.24
CA TYR A 406 20.88 -1.16 -1.59
C TYR A 406 21.69 -2.45 -1.67
N GLN A 407 21.34 -3.42 -0.84
CA GLN A 407 21.90 -4.76 -0.83
C GLN A 407 20.76 -5.75 -0.83
N ASN A 408 20.67 -6.56 -1.89
CA ASN A 408 19.74 -7.69 -1.93
C ASN A 408 20.06 -8.70 -0.84
N THR A 409 19.01 -9.30 -0.28
CA THR A 409 19.11 -10.35 0.72
C THR A 409 19.78 -11.58 0.11
N ALA A 410 20.78 -12.12 0.81
CA ALA A 410 21.63 -13.18 0.28
C ALA A 410 20.89 -14.50 0.06
N GLN A 411 21.36 -15.29 -0.93
CA GLN A 411 20.80 -16.60 -1.29
C GLN A 411 19.33 -16.61 -1.77
N THR A 412 18.79 -15.47 -2.22
CA THR A 412 17.37 -15.35 -2.62
C THR A 412 17.11 -15.50 -4.13
N GLY A 413 18.13 -15.92 -4.88
CA GLY A 413 18.08 -15.99 -6.34
C GLY A 413 18.20 -14.63 -7.05
N LEU A 414 18.25 -13.52 -6.29
CA LEU A 414 18.63 -12.18 -6.73
C LEU A 414 20.15 -12.02 -6.87
N VAL A 415 20.59 -10.90 -7.45
CA VAL A 415 22.01 -10.52 -7.54
C VAL A 415 22.44 -9.93 -6.20
N ASP A 416 23.24 -10.65 -5.42
CA ASP A 416 23.58 -10.33 -4.01
C ASP A 416 25.08 -10.05 -3.75
N GLY A 417 25.91 -9.99 -4.80
CA GLY A 417 27.38 -9.89 -4.71
C GLY A 417 27.96 -8.62 -4.06
N GLY A 418 27.14 -7.65 -3.67
CA GLY A 418 27.53 -6.46 -2.93
C GLY A 418 26.55 -5.29 -3.10
N PRO A 419 26.94 -4.07 -2.70
CA PRO A 419 26.11 -2.88 -2.84
C PRO A 419 25.76 -2.58 -4.30
N ILE A 420 24.50 -2.25 -4.53
CA ILE A 420 23.97 -1.79 -5.80
C ILE A 420 23.61 -0.31 -5.63
N ILE A 421 24.35 0.54 -6.30
CA ILE A 421 24.27 2.00 -6.18
C ILE A 421 23.18 2.52 -7.12
N VAL A 422 22.33 3.42 -6.62
CA VAL A 422 21.33 4.15 -7.41
C VAL A 422 21.98 5.42 -7.96
N ASN A 423 22.10 5.53 -9.29
CA ASN A 423 22.57 6.74 -9.97
C ASN A 423 21.41 7.61 -10.47
N ARG A 424 20.28 7.00 -10.84
CA ARG A 424 19.01 7.65 -11.22
C ARG A 424 17.88 6.63 -11.19
N ARG A 425 16.62 7.08 -11.28
CA ARG A 425 15.47 6.18 -11.44
C ARG A 425 15.60 5.29 -12.67
N ILE A 426 15.03 4.07 -12.57
CA ILE A 426 14.91 3.14 -13.70
C ILE A 426 13.92 3.69 -14.73
N ASN A 427 12.70 4.01 -14.29
CA ASN A 427 11.69 4.71 -15.09
C ASN A 427 11.59 6.18 -14.63
N GLN A 428 11.39 7.11 -15.56
CA GLN A 428 11.37 8.55 -15.27
C GLN A 428 10.02 8.99 -14.71
N ILE A 429 9.95 10.10 -13.98
CA ILE A 429 8.67 10.71 -13.61
C ILE A 429 8.02 11.23 -14.92
N PRO A 430 6.75 10.89 -15.23
CA PRO A 430 6.05 11.39 -16.41
C PRO A 430 5.95 12.91 -16.46
N ASP A 431 5.95 13.49 -17.66
CA ASP A 431 5.99 14.94 -17.85
C ASP A 431 4.69 15.60 -17.34
N GLU A 432 3.56 14.89 -17.38
CA GLU A 432 2.30 15.27 -16.77
C GLU A 432 2.41 15.38 -15.25
N ILE A 433 3.11 14.43 -14.61
CA ILE A 433 3.31 14.44 -13.16
C ILE A 433 4.29 15.54 -12.75
N ILE A 434 5.34 15.81 -13.54
CA ILE A 434 6.25 16.94 -13.33
C ILE A 434 5.47 18.27 -13.38
N ALA A 435 4.55 18.43 -14.34
CA ALA A 435 3.70 19.62 -14.44
C ALA A 435 2.75 19.78 -13.24
N VAL A 436 2.19 18.68 -12.73
CA VAL A 436 1.34 18.68 -11.53
C VAL A 436 2.16 18.93 -10.25
N ASN A 437 3.35 18.34 -10.11
CA ASN A 437 4.29 18.64 -9.02
C ASN A 437 4.63 20.12 -8.97
N LYS A 438 4.98 20.72 -10.11
CA LYS A 438 5.22 22.16 -10.19
C LYS A 438 3.99 22.96 -9.73
N SER A 439 2.80 22.59 -10.19
CA SER A 439 1.56 23.25 -9.81
C SER A 439 1.28 23.15 -8.30
N ALA A 440 1.65 22.02 -7.67
CA ALA A 440 1.57 21.82 -6.23
C ALA A 440 2.56 22.70 -5.48
N HIS A 441 3.82 22.74 -5.91
CA HIS A 441 4.86 23.55 -5.30
C HIS A 441 4.57 25.05 -5.42
N ASP A 442 4.05 25.51 -6.56
CA ASP A 442 3.58 26.89 -6.74
C ASP A 442 2.45 27.21 -5.74
N ALA A 443 1.46 26.32 -5.59
CA ALA A 443 0.35 26.48 -4.64
C ALA A 443 0.82 26.48 -3.17
N ILE A 444 1.71 25.56 -2.80
CA ILE A 444 2.32 25.47 -1.46
C ILE A 444 3.17 26.71 -1.18
N SER A 445 3.93 27.21 -2.16
CA SER A 445 4.75 28.41 -2.02
C SER A 445 3.89 29.66 -1.83
N MET A 446 2.85 29.85 -2.65
CA MET A 446 1.89 30.96 -2.49
C MET A 446 1.18 30.91 -1.13
N TYR A 447 0.74 29.73 -0.68
CA TYR A 447 0.14 29.55 0.63
C TYR A 447 1.13 29.83 1.76
N SER A 448 2.36 29.35 1.65
CA SER A 448 3.41 29.57 2.66
C SER A 448 3.79 31.05 2.74
N GLN A 449 3.93 31.73 1.60
CA GLN A 449 4.21 33.16 1.52
C GLN A 449 3.12 33.99 2.19
N LYS A 450 1.84 33.65 1.91
CA LYS A 450 0.67 34.32 2.50
C LYS A 450 0.60 34.17 4.02
N ASN A 451 0.95 33.01 4.56
CA ASN A 451 0.74 32.68 5.98
C ASN A 451 1.99 32.83 6.86
N PHE A 452 3.20 32.67 6.30
CA PHE A 452 4.46 32.59 7.05
C PHE A 452 5.59 33.46 6.46
N GLY A 453 5.33 34.22 5.39
CA GLY A 453 6.34 35.01 4.68
C GLY A 453 7.33 34.14 3.88
N ALA A 454 8.56 34.61 3.71
CA ALA A 454 9.56 33.99 2.81
C ALA A 454 10.08 32.58 3.23
N LYS A 455 9.49 31.95 4.25
CA LYS A 455 9.80 30.57 4.65
C LYS A 455 8.97 29.61 3.81
N ASN A 456 9.61 28.90 2.88
CA ASN A 456 8.97 27.78 2.18
C ASN A 456 8.59 26.68 3.18
N SER A 457 7.40 26.11 3.01
CA SER A 457 7.02 24.87 3.68
C SER A 457 7.98 23.74 3.30
N VAL A 458 8.29 22.87 4.26
CA VAL A 458 9.08 21.64 4.05
C VAL A 458 8.45 20.71 3.00
N TRP A 459 7.13 20.80 2.81
CA TRP A 459 6.38 20.06 1.79
C TRP A 459 6.69 20.49 0.35
N SER A 460 7.38 21.61 0.14
CA SER A 460 7.88 22.01 -1.18
C SER A 460 9.04 21.12 -1.67
N TYR A 461 9.59 20.26 -0.81
CA TYR A 461 10.71 19.37 -1.12
C TYR A 461 10.31 17.89 -1.21
N TYR A 462 9.02 17.62 -1.42
CA TYR A 462 8.46 16.28 -1.66
C TYR A 462 7.70 16.29 -2.97
N LYS A 463 7.83 15.25 -3.79
CA LYS A 463 7.24 15.21 -5.14
C LYS A 463 6.56 13.88 -5.43
N LEU A 464 5.45 13.91 -6.17
CA LEU A 464 4.82 12.70 -6.68
C LEU A 464 5.75 12.05 -7.73
N VAL A 465 6.04 10.77 -7.55
CA VAL A 465 6.84 9.96 -8.47
C VAL A 465 5.92 9.30 -9.50
N ASN A 466 4.85 8.64 -9.04
CA ASN A 466 3.77 8.17 -9.88
C ASN A 466 2.50 7.90 -9.07
N VAL A 467 1.39 7.66 -9.78
CA VAL A 467 0.11 7.23 -9.23
C VAL A 467 -0.55 6.18 -10.14
N GLN A 468 -0.85 5.00 -9.60
CA GLN A 468 -1.67 3.99 -10.26
C GLN A 468 -3.12 4.14 -9.80
N SER A 469 -3.94 4.82 -10.59
CA SER A 469 -5.36 5.04 -10.32
C SER A 469 -6.29 4.05 -11.00
N LYS A 470 -5.80 3.19 -11.91
CA LYS A 470 -6.59 2.14 -12.57
C LYS A 470 -5.68 1.03 -13.13
N PRO A 471 -6.19 -0.21 -13.26
CA PRO A 471 -5.44 -1.29 -13.90
C PRO A 471 -5.15 -0.96 -15.37
N LEU A 472 -3.91 -1.18 -15.82
CA LEU A 472 -3.53 -1.05 -17.22
C LEU A 472 -3.64 -2.42 -17.92
N THR A 473 -4.39 -2.45 -19.03
CA THR A 473 -4.61 -3.64 -19.85
C THR A 473 -3.51 -3.82 -20.90
N GLY A 474 -3.49 -4.99 -21.58
CA GLY A 474 -2.64 -5.19 -22.77
C GLY A 474 -1.21 -5.70 -22.52
N LYS A 475 -0.77 -5.89 -21.26
CA LYS A 475 0.53 -6.50 -20.94
C LYS A 475 0.70 -7.86 -21.63
N LYS A 476 1.76 -8.00 -22.43
CA LYS A 476 2.19 -9.28 -23.02
C LYS A 476 3.12 -10.04 -22.05
N PRO A 477 2.76 -11.25 -21.59
CA PRO A 477 3.61 -12.04 -20.69
C PRO A 477 5.03 -12.25 -21.23
N GLY A 478 6.04 -12.12 -20.36
CA GLY A 478 7.44 -12.29 -20.70
C GLY A 478 8.08 -11.09 -21.41
N ILE A 479 7.35 -9.98 -21.59
CA ILE A 479 7.83 -8.74 -22.23
C ILE A 479 7.74 -7.58 -21.21
N ASP A 480 8.80 -6.78 -21.11
CA ASP A 480 8.86 -5.53 -20.32
C ASP A 480 8.09 -4.42 -21.06
N TYR A 481 7.46 -3.48 -20.33
CA TYR A 481 6.89 -2.24 -20.88
C TYR A 481 7.95 -1.26 -21.45
N SER A 482 9.16 -1.71 -21.77
CA SER A 482 10.29 -0.89 -22.21
C SER A 482 10.18 -0.28 -23.61
N ASN A 483 9.15 -0.67 -24.37
CA ASN A 483 8.85 -0.13 -25.70
C ASN A 483 7.55 0.71 -25.73
N GLU A 484 6.87 0.87 -24.60
CA GLU A 484 5.65 1.69 -24.49
C GLU A 484 6.01 3.18 -24.25
N ASP A 485 5.02 4.06 -24.32
CA ASP A 485 5.21 5.47 -23.96
C ASP A 485 5.70 5.64 -22.51
N ARG A 486 6.47 6.72 -22.25
CA ARG A 486 7.03 7.02 -20.92
C ARG A 486 5.96 7.05 -19.83
N SER A 487 4.81 7.67 -20.09
CA SER A 487 3.73 7.77 -19.11
C SER A 487 3.23 6.36 -18.74
N VAL A 488 2.87 5.57 -19.76
CA VAL A 488 2.37 4.19 -19.63
C VAL A 488 3.38 3.28 -18.93
N GLN A 489 4.65 3.29 -19.37
CA GLN A 489 5.71 2.48 -18.74
C GLN A 489 5.89 2.83 -17.26
N SER A 490 5.99 4.12 -16.95
CA SER A 490 6.35 4.57 -15.61
C SER A 490 5.19 4.39 -14.65
N THR A 491 3.95 4.59 -15.11
CA THR A 491 2.74 4.29 -14.33
C THR A 491 2.52 2.78 -14.19
N TYR A 492 2.80 1.96 -15.20
CA TYR A 492 2.71 0.49 -15.05
C TYR A 492 3.64 -0.06 -13.97
N TYR A 493 4.85 0.50 -13.83
CA TYR A 493 5.83 0.01 -12.85
C TYR A 493 5.85 0.77 -11.51
N GLN A 494 5.36 2.01 -11.43
CA GLN A 494 5.39 2.86 -10.21
C GLN A 494 6.78 3.01 -9.53
N SER A 495 7.84 2.82 -10.33
CA SER A 495 9.25 2.83 -9.91
C SER A 495 9.65 4.02 -9.04
N ASN A 496 10.07 3.74 -7.81
CA ASN A 496 10.50 4.74 -6.83
C ASN A 496 11.85 4.38 -6.21
N GLY A 497 12.60 5.39 -5.76
CA GLY A 497 13.97 5.24 -5.30
C GLY A 497 14.13 4.71 -3.88
N VAL A 498 13.12 4.79 -3.00
CA VAL A 498 13.29 4.43 -1.57
C VAL A 498 12.30 3.42 -0.97
N ILE A 499 11.12 3.16 -1.55
CA ILE A 499 10.17 2.14 -1.03
C ILE A 499 10.16 0.86 -1.87
N GLU A 500 10.46 0.93 -3.17
CA GLU A 500 10.54 -0.19 -4.11
C GLU A 500 11.83 -0.09 -4.95
N THR A 501 12.99 -0.17 -4.29
CA THR A 501 14.25 0.28 -4.87
C THR A 501 14.95 -0.77 -5.73
N ASP A 502 14.84 -2.05 -5.35
CA ASP A 502 15.51 -3.12 -6.08
C ASP A 502 14.89 -3.36 -7.46
N TYR A 503 15.69 -3.85 -8.40
CA TYR A 503 15.25 -4.03 -9.78
C TYR A 503 14.02 -4.94 -9.94
N ASN A 504 13.70 -5.84 -9.00
CA ASN A 504 12.50 -6.69 -9.09
C ASN A 504 11.24 -5.97 -8.63
N LEU A 505 11.29 -5.14 -7.58
CA LEU A 505 10.17 -4.25 -7.25
C LEU A 505 9.99 -3.17 -8.33
N GLN A 506 11.09 -2.53 -8.76
CA GLN A 506 11.10 -1.50 -9.82
C GLN A 506 10.55 -1.98 -11.17
N LYS A 507 10.58 -3.29 -11.44
CA LYS A 507 10.11 -3.92 -12.69
C LYS A 507 9.11 -5.04 -12.41
N PHE A 508 8.40 -4.97 -11.29
CA PHE A 508 7.45 -6.01 -10.90
C PHE A 508 6.35 -6.17 -11.95
N SER A 509 6.06 -7.42 -12.33
CA SER A 509 4.84 -7.83 -13.01
C SER A 509 4.51 -9.28 -12.66
N GLY A 510 3.22 -9.62 -12.63
CA GLY A 510 2.71 -10.95 -12.27
C GLY A 510 2.88 -11.31 -10.80
N THR A 511 3.71 -12.32 -10.51
CA THR A 511 3.90 -12.89 -9.15
C THR A 511 5.32 -13.37 -8.90
N PHE A 512 5.65 -13.71 -7.65
CA PHE A 512 6.93 -14.31 -7.29
C PHE A 512 6.92 -15.84 -7.43
N VAL A 513 8.07 -16.43 -7.79
CA VAL A 513 8.24 -17.86 -8.11
C VAL A 513 9.08 -18.56 -7.07
N ASN A 514 8.62 -19.71 -6.56
CA ASN A 514 9.30 -20.51 -5.53
C ASN A 514 9.67 -19.66 -4.30
N PHE A 515 8.82 -18.69 -3.94
CA PHE A 515 9.06 -17.77 -2.83
C PHE A 515 9.11 -18.53 -1.49
N ASP A 516 8.36 -19.64 -1.36
CA ASP A 516 8.43 -20.64 -0.28
C ASP A 516 9.86 -21.21 -0.07
N LYS A 517 10.62 -21.33 -1.15
CA LYS A 517 12.04 -21.77 -1.18
C LYS A 517 13.00 -20.58 -1.24
N PHE A 518 12.59 -19.42 -0.73
CA PHE A 518 13.37 -18.18 -0.65
C PHE A 518 13.73 -17.57 -2.01
N SER A 519 13.08 -17.95 -3.11
CA SER A 519 13.31 -17.32 -4.42
C SER A 519 12.46 -16.06 -4.60
N PHE A 520 13.12 -14.90 -4.77
CA PHE A 520 12.47 -13.61 -5.05
C PHE A 520 12.41 -13.28 -6.55
N ARG A 521 12.50 -14.29 -7.43
CA ARG A 521 12.30 -14.11 -8.87
C ARG A 521 10.83 -13.91 -9.20
N ILE A 522 10.54 -13.08 -10.19
CA ILE A 522 9.18 -12.78 -10.66
C ILE A 522 8.85 -13.50 -11.98
N THR A 523 7.55 -13.67 -12.26
CA THR A 523 7.03 -14.29 -13.49
C THR A 523 5.71 -13.67 -13.93
N ASP A 524 5.49 -13.65 -15.24
CA ASP A 524 4.21 -13.34 -15.87
C ASP A 524 3.35 -14.60 -16.14
N PHE A 525 3.76 -15.77 -15.64
CA PHE A 525 3.16 -17.09 -15.91
C PHE A 525 2.85 -17.87 -14.63
N SER A 526 1.73 -18.59 -14.58
CA SER A 526 1.36 -19.41 -13.41
C SER A 526 2.38 -20.54 -13.20
N ASP A 527 2.84 -20.74 -11.96
CA ASP A 527 3.98 -21.61 -11.65
C ASP A 527 3.79 -23.04 -12.19
N GLY A 528 4.88 -23.62 -12.71
CA GLY A 528 4.87 -24.92 -13.40
C GLY A 528 4.13 -24.99 -14.75
N THR A 529 3.50 -23.90 -15.22
CA THR A 529 2.70 -23.90 -16.46
C THR A 529 3.23 -22.93 -17.53
N LYS A 530 2.58 -22.92 -18.70
CA LYS A 530 2.78 -21.93 -19.77
C LYS A 530 1.68 -20.85 -19.81
N ASN A 531 0.75 -20.86 -18.85
CA ASN A 531 -0.42 -19.99 -18.85
C ASN A 531 -0.06 -18.63 -18.27
N GLN A 532 -0.64 -17.56 -18.82
CA GLN A 532 -0.49 -16.21 -18.29
C GLN A 532 -0.99 -16.12 -16.84
N PHE A 533 -0.20 -15.49 -15.97
CA PHE A 533 -0.64 -15.07 -14.64
C PHE A 533 -1.12 -13.63 -14.69
N ASN A 534 -2.41 -13.45 -14.42
CA ASN A 534 -3.01 -12.15 -14.12
C ASN A 534 -3.07 -11.99 -12.62
N ASN A 535 -2.64 -10.85 -12.09
CA ASN A 535 -2.56 -10.58 -10.65
C ASN A 535 -3.67 -9.65 -10.15
N VAL A 536 -4.34 -8.91 -11.02
CA VAL A 536 -5.44 -8.00 -10.67
C VAL A 536 -6.71 -8.44 -11.39
N THR A 537 -7.83 -8.53 -10.66
CA THR A 537 -9.13 -8.98 -11.15
C THR A 537 -10.18 -7.91 -10.89
N TYR A 538 -10.87 -7.44 -11.94
CA TYR A 538 -11.84 -6.34 -11.86
C TYR A 538 -12.72 -6.28 -13.13
N ASN A 539 -13.98 -5.88 -12.97
CA ASN A 539 -14.98 -5.69 -14.02
C ASN A 539 -15.12 -6.94 -14.91
N HIS A 540 -15.29 -8.09 -14.25
CA HIS A 540 -15.35 -9.43 -14.85
C HIS A 540 -14.15 -9.85 -15.72
N ASP A 541 -13.01 -9.14 -15.63
CA ASP A 541 -11.77 -9.44 -16.36
C ASP A 541 -10.59 -9.58 -15.39
N SER A 542 -9.43 -9.99 -15.88
CA SER A 542 -8.20 -10.07 -15.10
C SER A 542 -6.98 -9.70 -15.93
N VAL A 543 -6.10 -8.89 -15.34
CA VAL A 543 -4.91 -8.34 -16.01
C VAL A 543 -3.62 -8.66 -15.26
N ASN A 544 -2.50 -8.64 -15.99
CA ASN A 544 -1.16 -8.66 -15.41
C ASN A 544 -0.67 -7.22 -15.24
N MET A 545 -0.91 -6.65 -14.06
CA MET A 545 -0.48 -5.33 -13.65
C MET A 545 0.92 -5.35 -13.02
N GLY A 546 1.61 -4.21 -13.04
CA GLY A 546 2.93 -4.03 -12.44
C GLY A 546 2.91 -3.10 -11.23
N GLY A 547 4.10 -2.86 -10.66
CA GLY A 547 4.29 -1.95 -9.53
C GLY A 547 3.44 -2.29 -8.30
N CYS A 548 3.04 -1.27 -7.54
CA CYS A 548 2.28 -1.42 -6.31
C CYS A 548 0.96 -2.20 -6.52
N MET A 549 0.12 -1.78 -7.47
CA MET A 549 -1.17 -2.40 -7.77
C MET A 549 -1.03 -3.86 -8.21
N GLY A 550 -0.02 -4.18 -9.02
CA GLY A 550 0.28 -5.57 -9.41
C GLY A 550 0.75 -6.42 -8.22
N CYS A 551 1.62 -5.88 -7.38
CA CYS A 551 2.09 -6.58 -6.18
C CYS A 551 0.93 -6.85 -5.22
N HIS A 552 0.17 -5.83 -4.86
CA HIS A 552 -1.03 -5.92 -4.00
C HIS A 552 -2.16 -6.75 -4.64
N GLY A 553 -2.23 -6.89 -5.96
CA GLY A 553 -3.15 -7.81 -6.63
C GLY A 553 -2.95 -9.28 -6.21
N ASN A 554 -1.74 -9.68 -5.84
CA ASN A 554 -1.51 -11.00 -5.26
C ASN A 554 -2.22 -11.15 -3.89
N ALA A 555 -2.31 -10.07 -3.10
CA ALA A 555 -3.11 -10.02 -1.87
C ALA A 555 -4.63 -9.99 -2.16
N GLN A 556 -5.06 -9.38 -3.26
CA GLN A 556 -6.44 -9.53 -3.76
C GLN A 556 -6.78 -11.01 -3.97
N LYS A 557 -5.97 -11.73 -4.75
CA LYS A 557 -6.12 -13.17 -5.01
C LYS A 557 -6.07 -14.04 -3.75
N ALA A 558 -5.32 -13.62 -2.73
CA ALA A 558 -5.31 -14.26 -1.41
C ALA A 558 -6.59 -14.02 -0.58
N GLY A 559 -7.56 -13.25 -1.10
CA GLY A 559 -8.85 -12.97 -0.47
C GLY A 559 -8.82 -11.81 0.53
N THR A 560 -7.83 -10.92 0.45
CA THR A 560 -7.64 -9.80 1.40
C THR A 560 -7.95 -8.42 0.82
N GLY A 561 -8.55 -8.37 -0.38
CA GLY A 561 -8.98 -7.12 -1.01
C GLY A 561 -7.84 -6.11 -1.15
N PHE A 562 -6.70 -6.54 -1.70
CA PHE A 562 -5.45 -5.78 -1.87
C PHE A 562 -4.66 -5.41 -0.60
N SER A 563 -5.12 -5.72 0.62
CA SER A 563 -4.45 -5.32 1.86
C SER A 563 -3.34 -6.30 2.30
N PHE A 564 -2.08 -5.87 2.22
CA PHE A 564 -0.96 -6.58 2.87
C PHE A 564 -0.93 -6.40 4.39
N ILE A 565 -1.58 -5.36 4.92
CA ILE A 565 -1.74 -5.15 6.36
C ILE A 565 -2.61 -6.27 6.94
N LEU A 566 -3.78 -6.52 6.36
CA LEU A 566 -4.72 -7.58 6.75
C LEU A 566 -4.18 -9.00 6.49
N LEU A 567 -3.49 -9.22 5.36
CA LEU A 567 -2.93 -10.52 4.98
C LEU A 567 -1.90 -11.05 5.98
N HIS A 568 -1.07 -10.18 6.54
CA HIS A 568 0.02 -10.56 7.42
C HIS A 568 -0.40 -10.90 8.86
N GLY A 569 -1.51 -10.30 9.34
CA GLY A 569 -1.97 -10.47 10.71
C GLY A 569 -0.91 -10.09 11.76
N SER A 570 -0.96 -10.80 12.90
CA SER A 570 -0.16 -10.53 14.11
C SER A 570 1.33 -10.25 13.83
N VAL A 571 1.87 -9.19 14.43
CA VAL A 571 3.28 -8.78 14.36
C VAL A 571 4.02 -9.26 15.62
N PRO A 572 4.65 -10.45 15.63
CA PRO A 572 5.19 -11.04 16.86
C PRO A 572 6.45 -10.35 17.38
N MET A 573 7.29 -9.81 16.51
CA MET A 573 8.54 -9.11 16.82
C MET A 573 8.83 -8.05 15.74
N PRO A 574 9.48 -6.93 16.09
CA PRO A 574 9.94 -5.94 15.12
C PRO A 574 11.22 -6.40 14.43
N ASP A 575 11.53 -5.79 13.29
CA ASP A 575 12.81 -5.95 12.61
C ASP A 575 13.87 -5.04 13.23
N GLN A 576 15.11 -5.55 13.37
CA GLN A 576 16.21 -4.82 14.00
C GLN A 576 17.05 -4.06 12.97
N ALA A 577 17.29 -2.77 13.20
CA ALA A 577 18.24 -1.99 12.41
C ALA A 577 19.68 -2.55 12.53
N GLY A 578 20.45 -2.40 11.46
CA GLY A 578 21.81 -2.95 11.32
C GLY A 578 21.90 -4.48 11.19
N GLN A 579 20.81 -5.22 11.40
CA GLN A 579 20.83 -6.69 11.30
C GLN A 579 20.44 -7.17 9.88
N PRO A 580 21.06 -8.25 9.38
CA PRO A 580 20.66 -8.86 8.10
C PRO A 580 19.21 -9.34 8.11
N VAL A 581 18.63 -9.48 6.92
CA VAL A 581 17.28 -10.07 6.78
C VAL A 581 17.30 -11.55 7.19
N THR A 582 16.39 -11.96 8.07
CA THR A 582 16.30 -13.31 8.63
C THR A 582 15.31 -14.20 7.88
N LYS A 583 15.37 -15.51 8.12
CA LYS A 583 14.43 -16.46 7.53
C LYS A 583 13.01 -16.27 8.03
N GLU A 584 12.85 -15.85 9.27
CA GLU A 584 11.56 -15.61 9.93
C GLU A 584 10.89 -14.36 9.36
N GLN A 585 11.68 -13.34 8.99
CA GLN A 585 11.19 -12.16 8.28
C GLN A 585 10.68 -12.54 6.89
N ILE A 586 11.39 -13.39 6.15
CA ILE A 586 10.95 -13.85 4.82
C ILE A 586 9.76 -14.83 4.93
N ALA A 587 9.74 -15.69 5.95
CA ALA A 587 8.63 -16.62 6.26
C ALA A 587 7.32 -15.91 6.62
N ARG A 588 7.41 -14.63 7.00
CA ARG A 588 6.30 -13.70 7.22
C ARG A 588 5.69 -13.23 5.89
N PHE A 589 6.54 -12.91 4.89
CA PHE A 589 6.12 -12.52 3.53
C PHE A 589 5.75 -13.72 2.63
N THR A 590 6.23 -14.94 2.89
CA THR A 590 5.99 -16.11 2.00
C THR A 590 4.52 -16.45 1.82
N LYS A 591 3.72 -16.30 2.87
CA LYS A 591 2.28 -16.54 2.86
C LYS A 591 1.51 -15.66 1.87
N TYR A 592 2.11 -14.57 1.38
CA TYR A 592 1.49 -13.65 0.45
C TYR A 592 1.43 -14.20 -0.98
N PHE A 593 2.42 -15.01 -1.36
CA PHE A 593 2.64 -15.47 -2.73
C PHE A 593 2.59 -17.01 -2.84
N SER A 594 2.51 -17.72 -1.71
CA SER A 594 2.34 -19.18 -1.68
C SER A 594 0.86 -19.59 -1.69
N LYS A 595 0.24 -19.62 -2.87
CA LYS A 595 -0.98 -20.41 -3.17
C LYS A 595 -1.14 -20.61 -4.68
#